data_AF-A0A6B2DN44-F1
#
_entry.id   AF-A0A6B2DN44-F1
#
_cell.length_a   1.000
_cell.length_b   1.000
_cell.length_c   1.000
_cell.angle_alpha   90.00
_cell.angle_beta   90.00
_cell.angle_gamma   90.00
#
_symmetry.space_group_name_H-M   'P 1'
#
loop_
_entity.id
_entity.type
_entity.pdbx_description
1 polymer ?
#
loop_
_entity_poly.entity_id
_entity_poly.type
_entity_poly.pdbx_seq_one_letter_code
_entity_poly.pdbx_strand_id
1 'polypeptide(L)' 'APAVTALPRARRAREFAWVWTVQEACVKAAGTGLGGRPWSIDVRPGALSGRWGGFTWLSLRTRSPVPLSCAFHPPPW' A
#
# COMPACT_ATOMS: atom_id res chain seq x y z
N ALA A 1 -0.09 -1.46 10.18
CA ALA A 1 1.13 -0.64 10.24
C ALA A 1 1.14 0.18 11.54
N PRO A 2 2.18 0.08 12.38
CA PRO A 2 2.28 0.80 13.66
C PRO A 2 2.17 2.32 13.51
N ALA A 3 2.69 2.90 12.42
CA ALA A 3 2.62 4.35 12.19
C ALA A 3 1.19 4.92 12.09
N VAL A 4 0.19 4.09 11.76
CA VAL A 4 -1.23 4.53 11.69
C VAL A 4 -1.81 4.75 13.08
N THR A 5 -1.32 4.09 14.12
CA THR A 5 -1.87 4.22 15.48
C THR A 5 -1.65 5.61 16.07
N ALA A 6 -0.62 6.32 15.60
CA ALA A 6 -0.30 7.69 15.98
C ALA A 6 -1.27 8.75 15.41
N LEU A 7 -2.16 8.38 14.48
CA LEU A 7 -3.09 9.33 13.86
C LEU A 7 -4.32 9.60 14.75
N PRO A 8 -4.97 10.78 14.58
CA PRO A 8 -6.25 11.07 15.19
C PRO A 8 -7.26 9.95 14.89
N ARG A 9 -8.04 9.54 15.91
CA ARG A 9 -8.98 8.40 15.83
C ARG A 9 -9.87 8.45 14.58
N ALA A 10 -10.38 9.63 14.25
CA ALA A 10 -11.24 9.87 13.09
C ALA A 10 -10.58 9.51 11.74
N ARG A 11 -9.25 9.54 11.64
CA ARG A 11 -8.51 9.29 10.39
C ARG A 11 -7.87 7.91 10.32
N ARG A 12 -7.74 7.20 11.44
CA ARG A 12 -7.02 5.92 11.53
C ARG A 12 -7.56 4.85 10.58
N ALA A 13 -8.88 4.64 10.57
CA ALA A 13 -9.47 3.58 9.75
C ALA A 13 -9.25 3.84 8.25
N ARG A 14 -9.44 5.08 7.80
CA ARG A 14 -9.21 5.47 6.41
C ARG A 14 -7.75 5.34 6.03
N GLU A 15 -6.83 5.80 6.88
CA GLU A 15 -5.40 5.71 6.60
C GLU A 15 -4.89 4.27 6.65
N PHE A 16 -5.39 3.46 7.58
CA PHE A 16 -5.15 2.02 7.60
C PHE A 16 -5.58 1.38 6.28
N ALA A 17 -6.78 1.70 5.78
CA ALA A 17 -7.26 1.16 4.52
C ALA A 17 -6.37 1.56 3.34
N TRP A 18 -5.88 2.81 3.29
CA TRP A 18 -4.91 3.23 2.27
C TRP A 18 -3.63 2.42 2.32
N VAL A 19 -3.01 2.31 3.51
CA VAL A 19 -1.81 1.49 3.72
C VAL A 19 -2.07 0.03 3.31
N TRP A 20 -3.20 -0.52 3.76
CA TRP A 20 -3.59 -1.89 3.45
C TRP A 20 -3.73 -2.14 1.95
N THR A 21 -4.31 -1.21 1.18
CA THR A 21 -4.41 -1.39 -0.28
C THR A 21 -3.06 -1.45 -0.98
N VAL A 22 -2.05 -0.70 -0.50
CA VAL A 22 -0.68 -0.79 -1.04
C VAL A 22 -0.07 -2.16 -0.70
N GLN A 23 -0.20 -2.59 0.56
CA GLN A 23 0.30 -3.88 1.03
C GLN A 23 -0.30 -5.05 0.23
N GLU A 24 -1.62 -5.05 0.04
CA GLU A 24 -2.34 -6.03 -0.78
C GLU A 24 -1.94 -5.97 -2.25
N ALA A 25 -1.83 -4.78 -2.84
CA ALA A 25 -1.43 -4.64 -4.23
C ALA A 25 -0.04 -5.26 -4.49
N CYS A 26 0.90 -5.05 -3.56
CA CYS A 26 2.24 -5.61 -3.63
C CYS A 26 2.23 -7.16 -3.63
N VAL A 27 1.56 -7.79 -2.66
CA VAL A 27 1.51 -9.27 -2.59
C VAL A 27 0.67 -9.89 -3.70
N LYS A 28 -0.31 -9.15 -4.25
CA LYS A 28 -1.06 -9.55 -5.45
C LYS A 28 -0.18 -9.52 -6.69
N ALA A 29 0.62 -8.46 -6.88
CA ALA A 29 1.55 -8.37 -7.99
C ALA A 29 2.63 -9.47 -7.92
N ALA A 30 3.06 -9.84 -6.71
CA ALA A 30 4.02 -10.94 -6.50
C ALA A 30 3.40 -12.34 -6.61
N GLY A 31 2.07 -12.48 -6.63
CA GLY A 31 1.40 -13.79 -6.67
C GLY A 31 1.57 -14.62 -5.39
N THR A 32 2.00 -14.02 -4.27
CA THR A 32 2.34 -14.74 -3.03
C THR A 32 1.15 -14.93 -2.08
N GLY A 33 0.03 -14.25 -2.32
CA GLY A 33 -1.11 -14.22 -1.42
C GLY A 33 -0.73 -13.81 0.02
N LEU A 34 -1.40 -14.38 1.02
CA LEU A 34 -1.10 -14.14 2.44
C LEU A 34 0.29 -14.66 2.87
N GLY A 35 0.88 -15.60 2.13
CA GLY A 35 2.25 -16.07 2.35
C GLY A 35 3.29 -14.96 2.15
N GLY A 36 2.97 -13.94 1.35
CA GLY A 36 3.78 -12.73 1.19
C GLY A 36 3.74 -11.78 2.39
N ARG A 37 2.93 -12.07 3.42
CA ARG A 37 2.80 -11.31 4.67
C ARG A 37 2.57 -9.81 4.40
N PRO A 38 1.45 -9.40 3.79
CA PRO A 38 1.21 -8.00 3.38
C PRO A 38 1.44 -6.99 4.52
N TRP A 39 1.08 -7.34 5.76
CA TRP A 39 1.29 -6.49 6.94
C TRP A 39 2.77 -6.19 7.29
N SER A 40 3.72 -6.94 6.73
CA SER A 40 5.17 -6.75 6.92
C SER A 40 5.79 -5.75 5.93
N ILE A 41 5.06 -5.38 4.87
CA ILE A 41 5.51 -4.38 3.90
C ILE A 41 5.43 -3.00 4.54
N ASP A 42 6.57 -2.31 4.66
CA ASP A 42 6.62 -0.95 5.21
C ASP A 42 6.03 0.05 4.20
N VAL A 43 4.89 0.64 4.58
CA VAL A 43 4.20 1.67 3.82
C VAL A 43 3.92 2.81 4.76
N ARG A 44 4.58 3.94 4.52
CA ARG A 44 4.37 5.15 5.30
C ARG A 44 2.95 5.67 5.06
N PRO A 45 2.19 6.01 6.13
CA PRO A 45 0.92 6.72 5.98
C PRO A 45 1.07 7.94 5.08
N GLY A 46 0.14 8.09 4.15
CA GLY A 46 0.08 9.20 3.20
C GLY A 46 1.00 9.11 2.00
N ALA A 47 1.85 8.08 1.89
CA ALA A 47 2.72 7.91 0.74
C ALA A 47 1.91 7.72 -0.56
N LEU A 48 2.37 8.38 -1.64
CA LEU A 48 1.74 8.33 -2.96
C LEU A 48 2.30 7.23 -3.85
N SER A 49 3.53 6.81 -3.61
CA SER A 49 4.24 5.81 -4.41
C SER A 49 5.42 5.23 -3.64
N GLY A 50 5.94 4.11 -4.12
CA GLY A 50 7.17 3.52 -3.60
C GLY A 50 7.54 2.23 -4.32
N ARG A 51 8.47 1.48 -3.72
CA ARG A 51 8.96 0.20 -4.24
C ARG A 51 8.92 -0.86 -3.16
N TRP A 52 8.74 -2.10 -3.58
CA TRP A 52 8.88 -3.28 -2.73
C TRP A 52 9.36 -4.46 -3.57
N GLY A 53 10.54 -4.99 -3.26
CA GLY A 53 11.21 -5.96 -4.12
C GLY A 53 11.38 -5.44 -5.55
N GLY A 54 10.99 -6.25 -6.53
CA GLY A 54 10.99 -5.92 -7.96
C GLY A 54 9.77 -5.13 -8.45
N PHE A 55 8.89 -4.67 -7.55
CA PHE A 55 7.65 -3.99 -7.91
C PHE A 55 7.70 -2.50 -7.56
N THR A 56 7.08 -1.68 -8.41
CA THR A 56 6.69 -0.31 -8.11
C THR A 56 5.22 -0.29 -7.71
N TRP A 57 4.85 0.56 -6.77
CA TRP A 57 3.46 0.75 -6.39
C TRP A 57 3.06 2.23 -6.37
N LEU A 58 1.78 2.48 -6.62
CA LEU A 58 1.12 3.78 -6.58
C LEU A 58 -0.11 3.70 -5.68
N SER A 59 -0.24 4.65 -4.76
CA SER A 59 -1.48 4.94 -4.05
C SER A 59 -2.28 5.97 -4.85
N LEU A 60 -3.48 5.59 -5.32
CA LEU A 60 -4.31 6.45 -6.16
C LEU A 60 -5.15 7.44 -5.31
N ARG A 61 -4.67 7.84 -4.13
CA ARG A 61 -5.41 8.68 -3.18
C ARG A 61 -5.71 10.10 -3.64
N THR A 62 -5.01 10.57 -4.67
CA THR A 62 -5.28 11.85 -5.35
C THR A 62 -6.22 11.70 -6.55
N ARG A 63 -6.59 10.46 -6.92
CA ARG A 63 -7.39 10.13 -8.11
C ARG A 63 -8.64 9.29 -7.80
N SER A 64 -8.71 8.67 -6.63
CA SER A 64 -9.82 7.83 -6.18
C SER A 64 -10.34 8.31 -4.82
N PRO A 65 -11.68 8.45 -4.66
CA PRO A 65 -12.27 8.82 -3.37
C PRO A 65 -12.17 7.70 -2.33
N VAL A 66 -12.06 6.45 -2.78
CA VAL A 66 -11.95 5.23 -1.96
C VAL A 66 -10.53 4.66 -2.01
N PRO A 67 -10.06 3.96 -0.95
CA PRO A 67 -8.75 3.31 -0.93
C PRO A 67 -8.53 2.40 -2.14
N LEU A 68 -7.56 2.77 -2.97
CA LEU A 68 -7.19 2.07 -4.19
C LEU A 68 -5.72 2.28 -4.49
N SER A 69 -4.99 1.18 -4.66
CA SER A 69 -3.57 1.21 -5.00
C SER A 69 -3.28 0.14 -6.05
N CYS A 70 -2.20 0.34 -6.81
CA CYS A 70 -1.74 -0.60 -7.82
C CYS A 70 -0.25 -0.87 -7.63
N ALA A 71 0.18 -2.11 -7.85
CA ALA A 71 1.58 -2.49 -7.92
C ALA A 71 1.84 -3.20 -9.25
N PHE A 72 2.99 -2.94 -9.84
CA PHE A 72 3.36 -3.40 -11.18
C PHE A 72 4.88 -3.57 -11.27
N HIS A 73 5.32 -4.42 -12.19
CA HIS A 73 6.73 -4.41 -12.57
C HIS A 73 7.06 -3.07 -13.23
N PRO A 74 8.17 -2.41 -12.85
CA PRO A 74 8.64 -1.28 -13.62
C PRO A 74 8.79 -1.70 -15.08
N PRO A 75 8.51 -0.79 -16.04
CA PRO A 75 8.76 -1.07 -17.44
C PRO A 75 10.22 -1.52 -17.63
N PRO A 76 10.50 -2.41 -18.59
CA PRO A 76 11.86 -2.91 -18.82
C PRO A 76 12.83 -1.88 -19.44
N TRP A 77 12.50 -0.57 -19.40
CA TRP A 77 13.24 0.50 -20.05
C TRP A 77 13.61 1.61 -19.07
#